data_AF-A0A5B9PBG3-F1
#
_entry.id   AF-A0A5B9PBG3-F1
#
_cell.length_a   1.000
_cell.length_b   1.000
_cell.length_c   1.000
_cell.angle_alpha   90.00
_cell.angle_beta   90.00
_cell.angle_gamma   90.00
#
_symmetry.space_group_name_H-M   'P 1'
#
loop_
_entity.id
_entity.type
_entity.pdbx_description
1 polymer ?
#
loop_
_entity_poly.entity_id
_entity_poly.type
_entity_poly.pdbx_seq_one_letter_code
_entity_poly.pdbx_strand_id
1 'polypeptide(L)'
;MNFFATPACKIRISAIVLVALLSGISRGQETANEKNDVDLTVSSKFRMRVFFDLLGQENMARELEVIDSQKTKIQRLGSEYKVVSQKIFDDCYSQIAEAKTNENVSLQNRMIAKAESARNVAFEGLTRKTLRALDNVLLPHQAKRAKQIALQKELLKEHAGDEVGLFMVHRGILWVL
;
A
#
# COMPACT_ATOMS: atom_id res chain seq x y z
N MET A 1 1.89 -61.62 4.21
CA MET A 1 1.01 -60.96 3.23
C MET A 1 0.86 -59.51 3.65
N ASN A 2 1.35 -58.58 2.82
CA ASN A 2 0.69 -57.36 2.29
C ASN A 2 -0.29 -56.59 3.22
N PHE A 3 -0.32 -55.26 3.38
CA PHE A 3 0.04 -54.13 2.49
C PHE A 3 -0.08 -52.78 3.29
N PHE A 4 0.83 -51.80 3.05
CA PHE A 4 0.68 -50.31 3.06
C PHE A 4 0.15 -49.58 4.33
N ALA A 5 0.52 -48.34 4.72
CA ALA A 5 1.46 -47.31 4.26
C ALA A 5 1.60 -46.22 5.38
N THR A 6 2.60 -45.36 5.18
CA THR A 6 3.17 -44.23 5.94
C THR A 6 2.24 -43.02 6.22
N PRO A 7 2.70 -41.97 6.96
CA PRO A 7 1.90 -41.11 7.83
C PRO A 7 1.34 -39.85 7.17
N ALA A 8 0.23 -39.33 7.71
CA ALA A 8 -0.32 -38.04 7.33
C ALA A 8 0.47 -36.88 7.99
N CYS A 9 1.67 -36.61 7.47
CA CYS A 9 2.36 -35.34 7.66
C CYS A 9 1.63 -34.28 6.81
N LYS A 10 0.74 -33.50 7.43
CA LYS A 10 0.12 -32.34 6.78
C LYS A 10 1.16 -31.21 6.65
N ILE A 11 1.84 -31.25 5.53
CA ILE A 11 2.71 -30.25 4.89
C ILE A 11 2.17 -28.82 5.12
N ARG A 12 2.75 -28.11 6.11
CA ARG A 12 2.71 -26.63 6.24
C ARG A 12 3.83 -26.00 5.38
N ILE A 13 3.95 -26.41 4.12
CA ILE A 13 5.05 -26.01 3.21
C ILE A 13 4.63 -24.88 2.25
N SER A 14 3.38 -24.41 2.30
CA SER A 14 2.85 -23.48 1.28
C SER A 14 3.43 -22.06 1.33
N ALA A 15 3.55 -21.40 2.49
CA ALA A 15 3.95 -19.99 2.53
C ALA A 15 5.47 -19.75 2.40
N ILE A 16 6.28 -20.59 3.06
CA ILE A 16 7.74 -20.41 3.08
C ILE A 16 8.35 -20.75 1.71
N VAL A 17 7.85 -21.78 1.03
CA VAL A 17 8.30 -22.14 -0.32
C VAL A 17 7.87 -21.10 -1.35
N LEU A 18 6.69 -20.49 -1.19
CA LEU A 18 6.25 -19.40 -2.07
C LEU A 18 7.14 -18.16 -1.91
N VAL A 19 7.47 -17.77 -0.67
CA VAL A 19 8.38 -16.65 -0.40
C VAL A 19 9.80 -16.95 -0.90
N ALA A 20 10.29 -18.18 -0.73
CA ALA A 20 11.60 -18.60 -1.24
C ALA A 20 11.65 -18.65 -2.78
N LEU A 21 10.59 -19.10 -3.44
CA LEU A 21 10.48 -19.09 -4.91
C LEU A 21 10.41 -17.66 -5.46
N LEU A 22 9.67 -16.76 -4.81
CA LEU A 22 9.61 -15.34 -5.19
C LEU A 22 10.94 -14.61 -4.96
N SER A 23 11.72 -15.03 -3.96
CA SER A 23 13.08 -14.54 -3.71
C SER A 23 14.08 -15.06 -4.75
N GLY A 24 13.93 -16.31 -5.18
CA GLY A 24 14.81 -16.97 -6.16
C GLY A 24 14.66 -16.44 -7.59
N ILE A 25 13.44 -16.06 -8.00
CA ILE A 25 13.21 -15.46 -9.34
C ILE A 25 13.90 -14.09 -9.46
N SER A 26 14.14 -13.39 -8.34
CA SER A 26 14.77 -12.08 -8.31
C SER A 26 16.27 -12.08 -8.70
N ARG A 27 16.97 -13.22 -8.62
CA ARG A 27 18.40 -13.32 -9.02
C ARG A 27 18.61 -13.90 -10.41
N GLY A 28 17.62 -14.59 -10.98
CA GLY A 28 17.71 -15.22 -12.31
C GLY A 28 17.30 -14.31 -13.49
N GLN A 29 16.79 -13.11 -13.23
CA GLN A 29 16.30 -12.19 -14.27
C GLN A 29 17.27 -11.05 -14.63
N GLU A 30 18.46 -10.97 -14.02
CA GLU A 30 19.43 -9.91 -14.32
C GLU A 30 20.21 -10.11 -15.62
N THR A 31 20.08 -11.25 -16.31
CA THR A 31 20.82 -11.53 -17.56
C THR A 31 19.95 -11.83 -18.77
N ALA A 32 18.63 -11.68 -18.67
CA ALA A 32 17.76 -11.88 -19.82
C ALA A 32 16.61 -10.86 -19.87
N ASN A 33 16.63 -10.07 -20.94
CA ASN A 33 15.54 -9.24 -21.45
C ASN A 33 15.28 -7.87 -20.79
N GLU A 34 15.92 -6.89 -21.40
CA GLU A 34 15.57 -5.47 -21.53
C GLU A 34 14.20 -5.21 -22.20
N LYS A 35 13.24 -6.14 -22.17
CA LYS A 35 12.00 -6.03 -22.97
C LYS A 35 10.73 -6.66 -22.40
N ASN A 36 10.66 -6.86 -21.08
CA ASN A 36 9.39 -7.15 -20.42
C ASN A 36 9.19 -6.18 -19.26
N ASP A 37 8.77 -4.96 -19.61
CA ASP A 37 7.94 -4.17 -18.71
C ASP A 37 6.65 -4.94 -18.52
N VAL A 38 6.67 -5.91 -17.59
CA VAL A 38 5.46 -6.35 -16.93
C VAL A 38 4.97 -5.11 -16.21
N ASP A 39 4.05 -4.39 -16.85
CA ASP A 39 3.29 -3.32 -16.23
C ASP A 39 2.41 -3.96 -15.16
N LEU A 40 3.06 -4.30 -14.05
CA LEU A 40 2.44 -4.72 -12.81
C LEU A 40 1.67 -3.51 -12.33
N THR A 41 0.42 -3.44 -12.77
CA THR A 41 -0.57 -2.45 -12.36
C THR A 41 -0.99 -2.73 -10.93
N VAL A 42 -0.05 -2.51 -10.00
CA VAL A 42 -0.30 -2.62 -8.57
C VAL A 42 -1.25 -1.52 -8.16
N SER A 43 -2.27 -1.88 -7.39
CA SER A 43 -3.24 -0.91 -6.91
C SER A 43 -2.56 0.23 -6.15
N SER A 44 -3.00 1.45 -6.42
CA SER A 44 -2.52 2.67 -5.75
C SER A 44 -2.61 2.57 -4.22
N LYS A 45 -3.60 1.83 -3.71
CA LYS A 45 -3.78 1.53 -2.29
C LYS A 45 -2.61 0.75 -1.69
N PHE A 46 -2.15 -0.30 -2.37
CA PHE A 46 -1.01 -1.10 -1.91
C PHE A 46 0.32 -0.35 -2.06
N ARG A 47 0.46 0.43 -3.13
CA ARG A 47 1.62 1.32 -3.30
C ARG A 47 1.72 2.37 -2.20
N MET A 48 0.60 2.98 -1.80
CA MET A 48 0.56 3.91 -0.67
C MET A 48 0.91 3.23 0.65
N ARG A 49 0.53 1.97 0.84
CA ARG A 49 0.93 1.20 2.01
C ARG A 49 2.45 1.02 2.09
N VAL A 50 3.10 0.66 0.98
CA VAL A 50 4.57 0.59 0.92
C VAL A 50 5.21 1.96 1.17
N PHE A 51 4.60 3.03 0.69
CA PHE A 51 5.07 4.39 1.02
C PHE A 51 4.99 4.70 2.53
N PHE A 52 3.91 4.31 3.21
CA PHE A 52 3.83 4.47 4.67
C PHE A 52 4.82 3.58 5.42
N ASP A 53 5.06 2.36 4.92
CA ASP A 53 6.09 1.49 5.48
C ASP A 53 7.49 2.10 5.30
N LEU A 54 7.76 2.78 4.18
CA LEU A 54 9.01 3.54 4.00
C LEU A 54 9.17 4.71 5.00
N LEU A 55 8.06 5.30 5.45
CA LEU A 55 8.07 6.37 6.45
C LEU A 55 8.24 5.83 7.87
N GLY A 56 7.70 4.65 8.17
CA GLY A 56 7.58 4.13 9.53
C GLY A 56 8.51 2.95 9.87
N GLN A 57 9.10 2.27 8.89
CA GLN A 57 9.89 1.05 9.11
C GLN A 57 11.28 1.16 8.47
N GLU A 58 12.33 1.06 9.30
CA GLU A 58 13.71 1.04 8.82
C GLU A 58 14.01 -0.16 7.91
N ASN A 59 13.32 -1.28 8.10
CA ASN A 59 13.50 -2.49 7.29
C ASN A 59 13.21 -2.24 5.81
N MET A 60 12.17 -1.46 5.51
CA MET A 60 11.78 -1.13 4.13
C MET A 60 12.80 -0.17 3.48
N ALA A 61 13.26 0.82 4.24
CA ALA A 61 14.30 1.73 3.79
C ALA A 61 15.64 1.00 3.53
N ARG A 62 15.95 -0.04 4.33
CA ARG A 62 17.12 -0.89 4.14
C ARG A 62 16.97 -1.81 2.93
N GLU A 63 15.81 -2.43 2.74
CA GLU A 63 15.54 -3.31 1.59
C GLU A 63 15.63 -2.55 0.25
N LEU A 64 15.20 -1.28 0.24
CA LEU A 64 15.30 -0.43 -0.94
C LEU A 64 16.63 0.36 -1.00
N GLU A 65 17.55 0.15 -0.05
CA GLU A 65 18.83 0.87 0.03
C GLU A 65 18.66 2.39 -0.08
N VAL A 66 17.64 2.94 0.59
CA VAL A 66 17.31 4.37 0.54
C VAL A 66 18.37 5.16 1.30
N ILE A 67 19.02 6.08 0.61
CA ILE A 67 20.03 6.97 1.22
C ILE A 67 19.37 8.11 2.01
N ASP A 68 20.09 8.74 2.91
CA ASP A 68 19.51 9.72 3.85
C ASP A 68 18.91 10.96 3.15
N SER A 69 19.47 11.37 2.01
CA SER A 69 18.90 12.45 1.20
C SER A 69 17.54 12.09 0.59
N GLN A 70 17.34 10.81 0.21
CA GLN A 70 16.05 10.30 -0.24
C GLN A 70 15.08 10.15 0.95
N LYS A 71 15.54 9.64 2.10
CA LYS A 71 14.72 9.55 3.32
C LYS A 71 14.13 10.89 3.72
N THR A 72 14.95 11.95 3.70
CA THR A 72 14.50 13.31 4.04
C THR A 72 13.40 13.79 3.08
N LYS A 73 13.56 13.54 1.77
CA LYS A 73 12.54 13.88 0.76
C LYS A 73 11.26 13.06 0.97
N ILE A 74 11.38 11.77 1.25
CA ILE A 74 10.25 10.87 1.51
C ILE A 74 9.49 11.34 2.76
N GLN A 75 10.18 11.67 3.85
CA GLN A 75 9.58 12.21 5.08
C GLN A 75 8.83 13.51 4.84
N ARG A 76 9.40 14.41 4.03
CA ARG A 76 8.73 15.64 3.63
C ARG A 76 7.46 15.35 2.83
N LEU A 77 7.52 14.46 1.84
CA LEU A 77 6.34 14.02 1.07
C LEU A 77 5.27 13.41 1.98
N GLY A 78 5.66 12.61 2.97
CA GLY A 78 4.74 12.02 3.94
C GLY A 78 4.06 13.06 4.82
N SER A 79 4.81 14.07 5.25
CA SER A 79 4.28 15.18 6.06
C SER A 79 3.32 16.05 5.25
N GLU A 80 3.68 16.40 4.01
CA GLU A 80 2.82 17.15 3.09
C GLU A 80 1.54 16.36 2.77
N TYR A 81 1.66 15.05 2.51
CA TYR A 81 0.50 14.18 2.31
C TYR A 81 -0.44 14.21 3.52
N LYS A 82 0.09 14.06 4.73
CA LYS A 82 -0.71 14.04 5.97
C LYS A 82 -1.48 15.35 6.16
N VAL A 83 -0.82 16.49 5.95
CA VAL A 83 -1.46 17.81 6.09
C VAL A 83 -2.59 17.99 5.08
N VAL A 84 -2.35 17.66 3.81
CA VAL A 84 -3.36 17.82 2.77
C VAL A 84 -4.49 16.80 2.93
N SER A 85 -4.18 15.56 3.31
CA SER A 85 -5.20 14.55 3.56
C SER A 85 -6.11 14.97 4.71
N GLN A 86 -5.53 15.48 5.82
CA GLN A 86 -6.31 15.96 6.96
C GLN A 86 -7.27 17.06 6.54
N LYS A 87 -6.80 18.04 5.75
CA LYS A 87 -7.65 19.11 5.23
C LYS A 87 -8.82 18.56 4.39
N ILE A 88 -8.57 17.58 3.53
CA ILE A 88 -9.63 16.94 2.72
C ILE A 88 -10.69 16.28 3.62
N PHE A 89 -10.28 15.64 4.73
CA PHE A 89 -11.21 15.06 5.69
C PHE A 89 -11.98 16.15 6.45
N ASP A 90 -11.31 17.18 6.93
CA ASP A 90 -11.94 18.29 7.66
C ASP A 90 -12.98 19.01 6.78
N ASP A 91 -12.65 19.29 5.52
CA ASP A 91 -13.55 19.90 4.55
C ASP A 91 -14.79 19.02 4.30
N CYS A 92 -14.62 17.69 4.27
CA CYS A 92 -15.72 16.73 4.13
C CYS A 92 -16.59 16.69 5.39
N TYR A 93 -15.99 16.64 6.57
CA TYR A 93 -16.72 16.66 7.85
C TYR A 93 -17.53 17.95 8.02
N SER A 94 -16.98 19.10 7.65
CA SER A 94 -17.71 20.38 7.68
C SER A 94 -18.93 20.33 6.76
N GLN A 95 -18.77 19.89 5.51
CA GLN A 95 -19.89 19.76 4.57
C GLN A 95 -20.96 18.76 5.02
N ILE A 96 -20.56 17.66 5.66
CA ILE A 96 -21.51 16.68 6.23
C ILE A 96 -22.24 17.28 7.44
N ALA A 97 -21.55 18.05 8.28
CA ALA A 97 -22.18 18.74 9.41
C ALA A 97 -23.21 19.76 8.93
N GLU A 98 -22.88 20.57 7.92
CA GLU A 98 -23.82 21.49 7.26
C GLU A 98 -24.98 20.77 6.59
N ALA A 99 -24.75 19.63 5.95
CA ALA A 99 -25.82 18.83 5.35
C ALA A 99 -26.81 18.33 6.42
N LYS A 100 -26.33 17.99 7.62
CA LYS A 100 -27.15 17.50 8.74
C LYS A 100 -28.03 18.56 9.38
N THR A 101 -27.76 19.85 9.17
CA THR A 101 -28.65 20.93 9.65
C THR A 101 -29.83 21.17 8.71
N ASN A 102 -29.90 20.46 7.57
CA ASN A 102 -30.99 20.60 6.61
C ASN A 102 -32.20 19.77 7.04
N GLU A 103 -33.38 20.39 7.09
CA GLU A 103 -34.64 19.70 7.45
C GLU A 103 -35.09 18.70 6.37
N ASN A 104 -34.68 18.89 5.11
CA ASN A 104 -35.02 18.00 4.02
C ASN A 104 -34.05 16.82 3.93
N VAL A 105 -34.49 15.64 4.37
CA VAL A 105 -33.72 14.39 4.37
C VAL A 105 -33.20 14.00 2.98
N SER A 106 -33.97 14.24 1.91
CA SER A 106 -33.54 13.94 0.55
C SER A 106 -32.37 14.83 0.12
N LEU A 107 -32.45 16.12 0.47
CA LEU A 107 -31.40 17.09 0.19
C LEU A 107 -30.16 16.82 1.04
N GLN A 108 -30.32 16.51 2.32
CA GLN A 108 -29.26 16.07 3.23
C GLN A 108 -28.48 14.89 2.63
N ASN A 109 -29.17 13.82 2.24
CA ASN A 109 -28.52 12.64 1.67
C ASN A 109 -27.74 12.96 0.38
N ARG A 110 -28.28 13.82 -0.48
CA ARG A 110 -27.59 14.28 -1.69
C ARG A 110 -26.34 15.09 -1.36
N MET A 111 -26.41 15.97 -0.37
CA MET A 111 -25.27 16.78 0.06
C MET A 111 -24.16 15.92 0.68
N ILE A 112 -24.52 14.94 1.53
CA ILE A 112 -23.58 13.97 2.11
C ILE A 112 -22.90 13.17 1.00
N ALA A 113 -23.66 12.57 0.09
CA ALA A 113 -23.11 11.79 -1.02
C ALA A 113 -22.17 12.63 -1.91
N LYS A 114 -22.51 13.91 -2.13
CA LYS A 114 -21.65 14.85 -2.87
C LYS A 114 -20.35 15.13 -2.12
N ALA A 115 -20.40 15.39 -0.82
CA ALA A 115 -19.22 15.63 0.01
C ALA A 115 -18.30 14.41 0.05
N GLU A 116 -18.85 13.20 0.23
CA GLU A 116 -18.09 11.95 0.21
C GLU A 116 -17.46 11.67 -1.15
N SER A 117 -18.20 11.90 -2.24
CA SER A 117 -17.67 11.77 -3.60
C SER A 117 -16.53 12.77 -3.86
N ALA A 118 -16.71 14.03 -3.48
CA ALA A 118 -15.67 15.05 -3.60
C ALA A 118 -14.40 14.69 -2.79
N ARG A 119 -14.57 14.20 -1.56
CA ARG A 119 -13.48 13.69 -0.72
C ARG A 119 -12.74 12.55 -1.41
N ASN A 120 -13.46 11.56 -1.94
CA ASN A 120 -12.84 10.40 -2.60
C ASN A 120 -12.01 10.81 -3.81
N VAL A 121 -12.57 11.67 -4.69
CA VAL A 121 -11.86 12.19 -5.87
C VAL A 121 -10.62 12.98 -5.47
N ALA A 122 -10.73 13.87 -4.46
CA ALA A 122 -9.60 14.66 -3.97
C ALA A 122 -8.50 13.77 -3.37
N PHE A 123 -8.90 12.76 -2.58
CA PHE A 123 -7.99 11.83 -1.93
C PHE A 123 -7.26 10.91 -2.93
N GLU A 124 -7.96 10.43 -3.97
CA GLU A 124 -7.35 9.68 -5.07
C GLU A 124 -6.39 10.55 -5.89
N GLY A 125 -6.74 11.82 -6.13
CA GLY A 125 -5.88 12.80 -6.77
C GLY A 125 -4.58 13.02 -5.98
N LEU A 126 -4.70 13.25 -4.67
CA LEU A 126 -3.56 13.41 -3.76
C LEU A 126 -2.68 12.16 -3.76
N THR A 127 -3.29 10.97 -3.64
CA THR A 127 -2.60 9.68 -3.66
C THR A 127 -1.77 9.51 -4.93
N ARG A 128 -2.35 9.74 -6.11
CA ARG A 128 -1.62 9.65 -7.37
C ARG A 128 -0.48 10.64 -7.45
N LYS A 129 -0.68 11.88 -7.00
CA LYS A 129 0.35 12.92 -6.97
C LYS A 129 1.53 12.51 -6.09
N THR A 130 1.26 12.00 -4.89
CA THR A 130 2.28 11.57 -3.94
C THR A 130 3.07 10.36 -4.44
N LEU A 131 2.41 9.37 -5.03
CA LEU A 131 3.09 8.22 -5.62
C LEU A 131 4.00 8.61 -6.79
N ARG A 132 3.57 9.55 -7.65
CA ARG A 132 4.43 10.10 -8.71
C ARG A 132 5.64 10.84 -8.14
N ALA A 133 5.44 11.63 -7.08
CA ALA A 133 6.54 12.32 -6.42
C ALA A 133 7.53 11.34 -5.78
N LEU A 134 7.03 10.25 -5.19
CA LEU A 134 7.86 9.16 -4.66
C LEU A 134 8.67 8.48 -5.75
N ASP A 135 8.05 8.16 -6.90
CA ASP A 135 8.74 7.56 -8.05
C ASP A 135 9.87 8.45 -8.57
N ASN A 136 9.78 9.78 -8.42
CA ASN A 136 10.84 10.73 -8.78
C ASN A 136 11.95 10.84 -7.73
N VAL A 137 11.71 10.41 -6.48
CA VAL A 137 12.72 10.39 -5.42
C VAL A 137 13.53 9.09 -5.45
N LEU A 138 12.86 7.98 -5.76
CA LEU A 138 13.47 6.66 -5.87
C LEU A 138 14.22 6.52 -7.20
N LEU A 139 15.31 5.76 -7.19
CA LEU A 139 15.98 5.32 -8.41
C LEU A 139 15.09 4.30 -9.15
N PRO A 140 15.24 4.14 -10.47
CA PRO A 140 14.38 3.24 -11.26
C PRO A 140 14.30 1.82 -10.71
N HIS A 141 15.41 1.26 -10.25
CA HIS A 141 15.44 -0.08 -9.64
C HIS A 141 14.74 -0.13 -8.27
N GLN A 142 14.89 0.92 -7.44
CA GLN A 142 14.20 1.04 -6.15
C GLN A 142 12.69 1.15 -6.34
N ALA A 143 12.23 1.93 -7.33
CA ALA A 143 10.83 2.06 -7.67
C ALA A 143 10.25 0.74 -8.19
N LYS A 144 10.99 0.02 -9.04
CA LYS A 144 10.61 -1.34 -9.51
C LYS A 144 10.49 -2.30 -8.33
N ARG A 145 11.46 -2.30 -7.41
CA ARG A 145 11.43 -3.16 -6.22
C ARG A 145 10.27 -2.80 -5.29
N ALA A 146 10.01 -1.51 -5.05
CA ALA A 146 8.87 -1.06 -4.26
C ALA A 146 7.52 -1.53 -4.86
N LYS A 147 7.37 -1.51 -6.19
CA LYS A 147 6.21 -2.06 -6.88
C LYS A 147 6.09 -3.58 -6.69
N GLN A 148 7.20 -4.32 -6.81
CA GLN A 148 7.20 -5.77 -6.55
C GLN A 148 6.77 -6.10 -5.12
N ILE A 149 7.29 -5.37 -4.12
CA ILE A 149 6.88 -5.53 -2.72
C ILE A 149 5.39 -5.23 -2.56
N ALA A 150 4.89 -4.17 -3.20
CA ALA A 150 3.48 -3.83 -3.15
C ALA A 150 2.60 -4.92 -3.77
N LEU A 151 3.01 -5.50 -4.90
CA LEU A 151 2.33 -6.65 -5.52
C LEU A 151 2.33 -7.88 -4.61
N GLN A 152 3.48 -8.21 -4.01
CA GLN A 152 3.59 -9.34 -3.09
C GLN A 152 2.61 -9.18 -1.92
N LYS A 153 2.49 -7.96 -1.38
CA LYS A 153 1.53 -7.63 -0.33
C LYS A 153 0.07 -7.73 -0.81
N GLU A 154 -0.20 -7.37 -2.05
CA GLU A 154 -1.53 -7.49 -2.67
C GLU A 154 -1.95 -8.97 -2.80
N LEU A 155 -1.08 -9.79 -3.39
CA LEU A 155 -1.32 -11.24 -3.57
C LEU A 155 -1.45 -11.97 -2.23
N LEU A 156 -0.63 -11.61 -1.23
CA LEU A 156 -0.74 -12.19 0.11
C LEU A 156 -2.08 -11.86 0.76
N LYS A 157 -2.63 -10.64 0.58
CA LYS A 157 -3.97 -10.31 1.09
C LYS A 157 -5.03 -11.19 0.46
N GLU A 158 -5.00 -11.35 -0.86
CA GLU A 158 -5.98 -12.16 -1.59
C GLU A 158 -5.96 -13.64 -1.19
N HIS A 159 -4.78 -14.18 -0.91
CA HIS A 159 -4.63 -15.61 -0.60
C HIS A 159 -4.80 -15.96 0.88
N ALA A 160 -4.44 -15.06 1.79
CA ALA A 160 -4.52 -15.31 3.23
C ALA A 160 -5.83 -14.79 3.87
N GLY A 161 -6.68 -14.09 3.11
CA GLY A 161 -7.86 -13.41 3.66
C GLY A 161 -7.50 -12.31 4.68
N ASP A 162 -6.24 -11.89 4.67
CA ASP A 162 -5.63 -11.22 5.79
C ASP A 162 -5.82 -9.70 5.67
N GLU A 163 -6.94 -9.22 6.19
CA GLU A 163 -7.16 -7.79 6.33
C GLU A 163 -6.24 -7.18 7.41
N VAL A 164 -5.66 -8.00 8.30
CA VAL A 164 -4.98 -7.59 9.53
C VAL A 164 -3.90 -8.60 9.95
N GLY A 165 -2.74 -8.71 9.27
CA GLY A 165 -1.83 -9.76 9.76
C GLY A 165 -0.49 -10.04 9.10
N LEU A 166 0.26 -9.07 8.57
CA LEU A 166 1.70 -9.33 8.35
C LEU A 166 2.68 -8.23 8.70
N PHE A 167 2.23 -7.05 9.15
CA PHE A 167 3.12 -6.08 9.77
C PHE A 167 2.37 -5.41 10.92
N MET A 168 2.61 -5.89 12.14
CA MET A 168 2.23 -5.19 13.36
C MET A 168 2.73 -3.75 13.27
N VAL A 169 1.77 -2.83 13.26
CA VAL A 169 1.95 -1.41 13.53
C VAL A 169 2.65 -1.30 14.87
N HIS A 170 3.96 -1.02 14.84
CA HIS A 170 4.65 -0.54 16.03
C HIS A 170 4.15 0.90 16.26
N ARG A 171 3.08 0.96 17.06
CA ARG A 171 2.58 2.06 17.89
C ARG A 171 2.81 3.48 17.35
N GLY A 172 1.72 4.13 16.95
CA GLY A 172 1.53 5.54 17.33
C GLY A 172 1.02 6.53 16.29
N ILE A 173 0.69 6.15 15.06
CA ILE A 173 0.14 7.12 14.09
C ILE A 173 -1.11 6.58 13.42
N LEU A 174 -2.24 6.99 14.00
CA LEU A 174 -3.59 7.11 13.44
C LEU A 174 -4.17 5.86 12.74
N TRP A 175 -4.68 4.95 13.57
CA TRP A 175 -6.03 4.44 13.38
C TRP A 175 -6.99 5.34 14.17
N VAL A 176 -7.64 6.29 13.51
CA VAL A 176 -8.92 6.85 13.98
C VAL A 176 -9.72 7.27 12.74
N LEU A 177 -10.76 6.48 12.46
CA LEU A 177 -12.01 6.79 11.75
C LEU A 177 -11.95 7.12 10.25
#